data_AF-A0A5N3RC00-F1
#
_entry.id   AF-A0A5N3RC00-F1
#
_cell.length_a   1.000
_cell.length_b   1.000
_cell.length_c   1.000
_cell.angle_alpha   90.00
_cell.angle_beta   90.00
_cell.angle_gamma   90.00
#
_symmetry.space_group_name_H-M   'P 1'
#
loop_
_entity.id
_entity.type
_entity.pdbx_description
1 polymer ?
#
loop_
_entity_poly.entity_id
_entity_poly.type
_entity_poly.pdbx_seq_one_letter_code
_entity_poly.pdbx_strand_id
1 'polypeptide(L)'
;MLRVFLVSLLIAIGYQAFWYLWRVLGFEWHTVWNLPGFLFVAGSMPWSLPAVNNIIELNHWVGHTARHILVLALVCIGFAINMTGLFFGVIKIRKLVSSKYRQST
;
A
#
# COMPACT_ATOMS: atom_id res chain seq x y z
N MET A 1 -10.81 -12.86 -4.16
CA MET A 1 -9.56 -12.33 -3.54
C MET A 1 -8.67 -11.68 -4.59
N LEU A 2 -8.34 -12.33 -5.72
CA LEU A 2 -7.56 -11.71 -6.80
C LEU A 2 -8.12 -10.35 -7.28
N ARG A 3 -9.44 -10.21 -7.45
CA ARG A 3 -10.06 -8.92 -7.82
C ARG A 3 -9.76 -7.80 -6.82
N VAL A 4 -9.82 -8.09 -5.52
CA VAL A 4 -9.54 -7.11 -4.45
C VAL A 4 -8.07 -6.73 -4.49
N PHE A 5 -7.18 -7.71 -4.62
CA PHE A 5 -5.75 -7.48 -4.78
C PHE A 5 -5.45 -6.56 -5.97
N LEU A 6 -5.98 -6.87 -7.16
CA LEU A 6 -5.74 -6.08 -8.36
C LEU A 6 -6.30 -4.66 -8.25
N VAL A 7 -7.50 -4.48 -7.70
CA VAL A 7 -8.08 -3.15 -7.49
C VAL A 7 -7.25 -2.35 -6.50
N SER A 8 -6.86 -2.93 -5.36
CA SER A 8 -6.00 -2.27 -4.38
C SER A 8 -4.62 -1.92 -4.94
N LEU A 9 -4.04 -2.80 -5.77
CA LEU A 9 -2.77 -2.56 -6.44
C LEU A 9 -2.87 -1.41 -7.45
N LEU A 10 -3.92 -1.39 -8.28
CA LEU A 10 -4.17 -0.32 -9.24
C LEU A 10 -4.40 1.02 -8.56
N ILE A 11 -5.10 1.05 -7.43
CA ILE A 11 -5.30 2.27 -6.62
C ILE A 11 -3.94 2.78 -6.11
N ALA A 12 -3.10 1.90 -5.56
CA ALA A 12 -1.78 2.28 -5.06
C ALA A 12 -0.87 2.81 -6.18
N ILE A 13 -0.80 2.10 -7.32
CA ILE A 13 0.00 2.52 -8.49
C ILE A 13 -0.53 3.83 -9.06
N GLY A 14 -1.85 3.95 -9.25
CA GLY A 14 -2.49 5.13 -9.80
C GLY A 14 -2.24 6.37 -8.94
N TYR A 15 -2.33 6.23 -7.62
CA TYR A 15 -1.99 7.30 -6.69
C TYR A 15 -0.51 7.70 -6.80
N GLN A 16 0.43 6.75 -6.82
CA GLN A 16 1.86 7.06 -6.93
C GLN A 16 2.20 7.75 -8.26
N ALA A 17 1.60 7.29 -9.37
CA ALA A 17 1.75 7.90 -10.68
C ALA A 17 1.16 9.32 -10.72
N PHE A 18 -0.03 9.51 -10.17
CA PHE A 18 -0.66 10.83 -10.04
C PHE A 18 0.22 11.77 -9.21
N TRP A 19 0.71 11.32 -8.06
CA TRP A 19 1.58 12.10 -7.19
C TRP A 19 2.91 12.47 -7.87
N TYR A 20 3.47 11.53 -8.65
CA TYR A 20 4.66 11.79 -9.44
C TYR A 20 4.40 12.89 -10.49
N LEU A 21 3.34 12.76 -11.29
CA LEU A 21 2.96 13.76 -12.30
C LEU A 21 2.68 15.12 -11.67
N TRP A 22 1.97 15.13 -10.54
CA TRP A 22 1.68 16.35 -9.79
C TRP A 22 2.95 17.11 -9.41
N ARG A 23 3.96 16.41 -8.90
CA ARG A 23 5.27 17.00 -8.57
C ARG A 23 6.04 17.46 -9.81
N VAL A 24 6.01 16.69 -10.90
CA VAL A 24 6.69 17.06 -12.16
C VAL A 24 6.09 18.34 -12.77
N LEU A 25 4.79 18.56 -12.60
CA LEU A 25 4.10 19.76 -13.07
C LEU A 25 4.35 21.00 -12.18
N GLY A 26 5.18 20.90 -11.15
CA GLY A 26 5.55 22.02 -10.29
C GLY A 26 4.46 22.43 -9.30
N PHE A 27 3.41 21.62 -9.12
CA PHE A 27 2.41 21.86 -8.10
C PHE A 27 3.00 21.51 -6.72
N GLU A 28 3.51 22.52 -6.03
CA GLU A 28 4.00 22.37 -4.66
C GLU A 28 2.83 22.30 -3.68
N TRP A 29 2.34 21.10 -3.41
CA TRP A 29 1.57 20.86 -2.21
C TRP A 29 2.55 20.68 -1.05
N HIS A 30 2.33 21.37 0.08
CA HIS A 30 3.18 21.24 1.26
C HIS A 30 3.47 19.75 1.53
N THR A 31 4.74 19.35 1.42
CA THR A 31 5.23 17.97 1.49
C THR A 31 4.81 17.23 2.77
N VAL A 32 4.43 17.99 3.80
CA VAL A 32 3.95 17.52 5.11
C VAL A 32 2.50 16.99 5.06
N TRP A 33 1.70 17.44 4.08
CA TRP A 33 0.28 17.08 3.94
C TRP A 33 0.03 15.88 3.02
N ASN A 34 1.08 15.11 2.69
CA ASN A 34 0.95 13.90 1.90
C ASN A 34 0.37 12.71 2.68
N LEU A 35 -0.71 12.97 3.42
CA LEU A 35 -1.52 12.02 4.19
C LEU A 35 -1.86 10.76 3.39
N PRO A 36 -2.28 10.84 2.11
CA PRO A 36 -2.54 9.64 1.32
C PRO A 36 -1.29 8.79 1.12
N GLY A 37 -0.13 9.42 0.85
CA GLY A 37 1.14 8.73 0.69
C GLY A 37 1.57 8.01 1.98
N PHE A 38 1.37 8.67 3.13
CA PHE A 38 1.58 8.03 4.43
C PHE A 38 0.69 6.80 4.64
N LEU A 39 -0.59 6.87 4.27
CA LEU A 39 -1.52 5.74 4.37
C LEU A 39 -1.07 4.54 3.53
N PHE A 40 -0.54 4.75 2.33
CA PHE A 40 0.00 3.65 1.52
C PHE A 40 1.25 3.02 2.15
N VAL A 41 2.14 3.83 2.73
CA VAL A 41 3.34 3.32 3.42
C VAL A 41 2.98 2.57 4.70
N ALA A 42 2.10 3.14 5.54
CA ALA A 42 1.64 2.50 6.77
C ALA A 42 0.81 1.25 6.46
N GLY A 43 -0.10 1.33 5.50
CA GLY A 43 -0.94 0.22 5.06
C GLY A 43 -0.16 -0.88 4.33
N SER A 44 1.09 -0.64 3.93
CA SER A 44 2.00 -1.65 3.36
C SER A 44 2.98 -2.23 4.38
N MET A 45 2.97 -1.81 5.65
CA MET A 45 3.80 -2.47 6.67
C MET A 45 3.38 -3.94 6.84
N PRO A 46 4.32 -4.89 6.99
CA PRO A 46 5.77 -4.68 7.18
C PRO A 46 6.57 -4.59 5.88
N TRP A 47 5.96 -4.80 4.71
CA TRP A 47 6.63 -4.91 3.41
C TRP A 47 7.41 -3.67 3.00
N SER A 48 6.98 -2.50 3.44
CA SER A 48 7.67 -1.23 3.21
C SER A 48 8.93 -1.04 4.08
N LEU A 49 9.06 -1.75 5.20
CA LEU A 49 10.13 -1.54 6.18
C LEU A 49 11.54 -1.82 5.63
N PRO A 50 11.81 -2.93 4.90
CA PRO A 50 13.15 -3.19 4.38
C PRO A 50 13.61 -2.11 3.41
N ALA A 51 12.67 -1.55 2.64
CA ALA A 51 12.94 -0.51 1.67
C ALA A 51 13.26 0.83 2.34
N VAL A 52 12.55 1.15 3.42
CA VAL A 52 12.68 2.42 4.17
C VAL A 52 13.90 2.39 5.10
N ASN A 53 14.14 1.29 5.80
CA ASN A 53 15.21 1.17 6.78
C ASN A 53 16.61 1.09 6.14
N ASN A 54 16.72 0.52 4.94
CA ASN A 54 17.99 0.35 4.23
C ASN A 54 18.13 1.32 3.05
N ILE A 55 17.48 2.50 3.11
CA ILE A 55 17.44 3.49 2.01
C ILE A 55 18.84 3.87 1.50
N ILE A 56 19.80 4.00 2.41
CA ILE A 56 21.16 4.43 2.11
C ILE A 56 21.90 3.31 1.37
N GLU A 57 21.86 2.10 1.92
CA GLU A 57 22.49 0.93 1.33
C GLU A 57 21.86 0.60 -0.03
N LEU A 58 20.54 0.55 -0.14
CA LEU A 58 19.86 0.36 -1.43
C LEU A 58 20.29 1.40 -2.47
N ASN A 59 20.46 2.66 -2.08
CA ASN A 59 20.94 3.70 -3.00
C ASN A 59 22.35 3.43 -3.52
N HIS A 60 23.25 2.89 -2.68
CA HIS A 60 24.60 2.52 -3.08
C HIS A 60 24.64 1.31 -4.03
N TRP A 61 23.76 0.33 -3.82
CA TRP A 61 23.80 -0.93 -4.56
C TRP A 61 23.11 -0.86 -5.92
N VAL A 62 21.94 -0.21 -5.99
CA VAL A 62 21.13 -0.20 -7.21
C VAL A 62 20.99 1.19 -7.84
N GLY A 63 21.49 2.23 -7.17
CA GLY A 63 21.36 3.61 -7.61
C GLY A 63 19.99 4.22 -7.30
N HIS A 64 19.91 5.53 -7.50
CA HIS A 64 18.76 6.33 -7.07
C HIS A 64 17.45 5.91 -7.74
N THR A 65 17.45 5.69 -9.06
CA THR A 65 16.25 5.35 -9.84
C THR A 65 15.72 3.97 -9.48
N ALA A 66 16.60 2.96 -9.42
CA ALA A 66 16.18 1.59 -9.09
C ALA A 66 15.66 1.49 -7.65
N ARG A 67 16.25 2.24 -6.71
CA ARG A 67 15.73 2.35 -5.34
C ARG A 67 14.28 2.84 -5.33
N HIS A 68 13.96 3.90 -6.08
CA HIS A 68 12.59 4.42 -6.14
C HIS A 68 11.61 3.39 -6.69
N ILE A 69 12.01 2.66 -7.74
CA ILE A 69 11.19 1.58 -8.32
C ILE A 69 10.95 0.46 -7.28
N LEU A 70 11.99 0.05 -6.56
CA LEU A 70 11.88 -0.99 -5.52
C LEU A 70 10.97 -0.56 -4.37
N VAL A 71 11.14 0.65 -3.84
CA VAL A 71 10.28 1.19 -2.78
C VAL A 71 8.83 1.26 -3.26
N LEU A 72 8.60 1.74 -4.48
CA LEU A 72 7.27 1.82 -5.07
C LEU A 72 6.63 0.44 -5.23
N ALA A 73 7.38 -0.54 -5.72
CA ALA A 73 6.91 -1.91 -5.86
C ALA A 73 6.55 -2.53 -4.49
N LEU A 74 7.42 -2.39 -3.49
CA LEU A 74 7.20 -2.94 -2.15
C LEU A 74 5.99 -2.29 -1.46
N VAL A 75 5.83 -0.98 -1.57
CA VAL A 75 4.67 -0.26 -1.02
C VAL A 75 3.38 -0.68 -1.73
N CYS A 76 3.34 -0.67 -3.06
CA CYS A 76 2.12 -0.98 -3.82
C CYS A 76 1.69 -2.44 -3.64
N ILE A 77 2.64 -3.38 -3.75
CA ILE A 77 2.37 -4.81 -3.57
C ILE A 77 2.00 -5.11 -2.12
N GLY A 78 2.77 -4.58 -1.16
CA GLY A 78 2.52 -4.78 0.26
C GLY A 78 1.14 -4.26 0.69
N PHE A 79 0.75 -3.07 0.20
CA PHE A 79 -0.57 -2.51 0.44
C PHE A 79 -1.68 -3.42 -0.12
N ALA A 80 -1.53 -3.90 -1.36
CA ALA A 80 -2.51 -4.76 -1.99
C ALA A 80 -2.66 -6.11 -1.27
N ILE A 81 -1.55 -6.70 -0.79
CA ILE A 81 -1.57 -7.91 0.04
C ILE A 81 -2.35 -7.65 1.33
N ASN A 82 -2.02 -6.59 2.05
CA ASN A 82 -2.63 -6.26 3.34
C ASN A 82 -4.13 -5.97 3.21
N MET A 83 -4.54 -5.18 2.20
CA MET A 83 -5.95 -4.90 1.94
C MET A 83 -6.74 -6.15 1.59
N THR A 84 -6.14 -7.07 0.82
CA THR A 84 -6.76 -8.36 0.50
C THR A 84 -6.95 -9.22 1.75
N GLY A 85 -5.93 -9.25 2.62
CA GLY A 85 -5.98 -9.95 3.91
C GLY A 85 -7.05 -9.38 4.84
N LEU A 86 -7.12 -8.05 4.97
CA LEU A 86 -8.13 -7.34 5.75
C LEU A 86 -9.55 -7.69 5.25
N PHE A 87 -9.78 -7.58 3.95
CA PHE A 87 -11.08 -7.89 3.35
C PHE A 87 -11.50 -9.35 3.58
N PHE A 88 -10.56 -10.28 3.46
CA PHE A 88 -10.80 -11.68 3.78
C PHE A 88 -11.17 -11.88 5.26
N GLY A 89 -10.45 -11.22 6.17
CA GLY A 89 -10.72 -11.25 7.61
C GLY A 89 -12.12 -10.73 7.94
N VAL A 90 -12.52 -9.59 7.38
CA VAL A 90 -13.86 -9.02 7.55
C VAL A 90 -14.96 -9.97 7.06
N ILE A 91 -14.78 -10.61 5.90
CA ILE A 91 -15.73 -11.62 5.40
C ILE A 91 -15.85 -12.79 6.36
N LYS A 92 -14.73 -13.31 6.87
CA LYS A 92 -14.71 -14.43 7.83
C LYS A 92 -15.43 -14.06 9.13
N ILE A 93 -15.12 -12.90 9.70
CA ILE A 93 -15.76 -12.42 10.94
C ILE A 93 -17.27 -12.28 10.72
N ARG A 94 -17.70 -11.66 9.62
CA ARG A 94 -19.12 -11.48 9.31
C ARG A 94 -19.86 -12.82 9.21
N LYS A 95 -19.25 -13.84 8.60
CA LYS A 95 -19.81 -15.19 8.53
C LYS A 95 -19.93 -15.85 9.90
N LEU A 96 -18.90 -15.73 10.75
CA LEU A 96 -18.91 -16.27 12.11
C LEU A 96 -20.01 -15.64 12.97
N VAL A 97 -20.14 -14.31 12.91
CA VAL A 97 -21.19 -13.58 13.64
C VAL A 97 -22.58 -14.01 13.17
N SER A 98 -22.81 -14.04 11.84
CA SER A 98 -24.09 -14.45 11.26
C SER A 98 -24.48 -15.90 11.62
N SER A 99 -23.51 -16.82 11.64
CA SER A 99 -23.73 -18.22 12.05
C SER A 99 -24.13 -18.35 13.52
N LYS A 100 -23.52 -17.54 14.40
CA LYS A 100 -23.82 -17.57 15.84
C LYS A 100 -25.24 -17.11 16.14
N TYR A 101 -25.70 -16.05 15.45
CA TYR A 101 -27.08 -15.56 15.59
C TYR A 101 -28.15 -16.57 15.15
N ARG A 102 -27.86 -17.39 14.14
CA ARG A 102 -28.80 -18.44 13.66
C ARG A 102 -28.96 -19.63 14.60
N GLN A 103 -27.99 -19.89 15.48
CA GLN A 103 -28.07 -21.00 16.44
C GLN A 103 -28.75 -20.60 17.76
N SER A 104 -28.95 -19.31 18.00
CA SER A 104 -29.60 -18.76 19.19
C SER A 104 -31.10 -18.47 19.03
N THR A 105 -31.66 -18.72 17.84
CA THR A 105 -33.09 -18.67 17.50
C THR A 105 -33.57 -20.07 17.16
#